data_AF-A0A7J4Y4J1-F1
#
_entry.id   AF-A0A7J4Y4J1-F1
#
_cell.length_a   1.000
_cell.length_b   1.000
_cell.length_c   1.000
_cell.angle_alpha   90.00
_cell.angle_beta   90.00
_cell.angle_gamma   90.00
#
_symmetry.space_group_name_H-M   'P 1'
#
loop_
_entity.id
_entity.type
_entity.pdbx_description
1 polymer ?
#
loop_
_entity_poly.entity_id
_entity_poly.type
_entity_poly.pdbx_seq_one_letter_code
_entity_poly.pdbx_strand_id
1 'polypeptide(L)'
;MKSLVCFFLLLSLFSSCLRRAPKIIYPACYGVEHNSVRDSIGIVLLDSSWMPHTWDGATAWGPKEKQPYPYHTGKQVNYNNGTLYCETDSYCNGEEFETVDGLNLVYLYVVYFYRSARSGPLGGIAFNADTVGWVCRFYDSHGGQSVSKAQADSIIKAWGIEE
;
A
#
# COMPACT_ATOMS: atom_id res chain seq x y z
N MET A 1 -6.37 -36.67 -41.40
CA MET A 1 -7.26 -36.17 -40.32
C MET A 1 -6.54 -35.89 -39.00
N LYS A 2 -5.75 -36.82 -38.43
CA LYS A 2 -5.05 -36.62 -37.13
C LYS A 2 -4.15 -35.36 -37.09
N SER A 3 -3.41 -35.10 -38.16
CA SER A 3 -2.51 -33.93 -38.28
C SER A 3 -3.26 -32.59 -38.29
N LEU A 4 -4.44 -32.54 -38.90
CA LEU A 4 -5.27 -31.32 -38.97
C LEU A 4 -5.83 -30.96 -37.59
N VAL A 5 -6.26 -31.97 -36.82
CA VAL A 5 -6.77 -31.78 -35.44
C VAL A 5 -5.67 -31.26 -34.51
N CYS A 6 -4.44 -31.79 -34.62
CA CYS A 6 -3.30 -31.29 -33.85
C CYS A 6 -2.97 -29.82 -34.18
N PHE A 7 -3.10 -29.42 -35.45
CA PHE A 7 -2.85 -28.04 -35.87
C PHE A 7 -3.85 -27.05 -35.26
N PHE A 8 -5.15 -27.40 -35.25
CA PHE A 8 -6.18 -26.57 -34.59
C PHE A 8 -6.00 -26.51 -33.06
N LEU A 9 -5.59 -27.61 -32.42
CA LEU A 9 -5.27 -27.63 -30.99
C LEU A 9 -4.08 -26.72 -30.66
N LEU A 10 -3.02 -26.75 -31.46
CA LEU A 10 -1.88 -25.83 -31.31
C LEU A 10 -2.28 -24.37 -31.50
N LEU A 11 -3.09 -24.04 -32.51
CA LEU A 11 -3.61 -22.67 -32.70
C LEU A 11 -4.49 -22.19 -31.52
N SER A 12 -5.29 -23.08 -30.92
CA SER A 12 -6.09 -22.75 -29.74
C SER A 12 -5.22 -22.50 -28.49
N LEU A 13 -4.09 -23.20 -28.37
CA LEU A 13 -3.09 -22.98 -27.31
C LEU A 13 -2.32 -21.66 -27.53
N PHE A 14 -1.95 -21.32 -28.78
CA PHE A 14 -1.29 -20.06 -29.07
C PHE A 14 -2.20 -18.83 -28.91
N SER A 15 -3.51 -18.96 -29.22
CA SER A 15 -4.47 -17.86 -29.06
C SER A 15 -4.83 -17.56 -27.60
N SER A 16 -4.66 -18.52 -26.69
CA SER A 16 -4.83 -18.32 -25.24
C SER A 16 -3.59 -17.69 -24.58
N CYS A 17 -2.39 -17.90 -25.13
CA CYS A 17 -1.17 -17.21 -24.70
C CYS A 17 -1.09 -15.72 -25.12
N LEU A 18 -1.85 -15.32 -26.16
CA LEU A 18 -1.84 -13.95 -26.71
C LEU A 18 -2.83 -12.99 -26.05
N ARG A 19 -3.70 -13.46 -25.16
CA ARG A 19 -4.55 -12.58 -24.34
C ARG A 19 -3.85 -12.21 -23.05
N ARG A 20 -2.74 -11.48 -23.17
CA ARG A 20 -2.30 -10.65 -22.05
C ARG A 20 -3.41 -9.62 -21.87
N ALA A 21 -4.27 -9.82 -20.87
CA ALA A 21 -5.34 -8.88 -20.55
C ALA A 21 -4.72 -7.47 -20.55
N PRO A 22 -5.37 -6.47 -21.19
CA PRO A 22 -4.83 -5.11 -21.20
C PRO A 22 -4.50 -4.72 -19.77
N LYS A 23 -3.28 -4.18 -19.57
CA LYS A 23 -2.80 -3.75 -18.26
C LYS A 23 -3.85 -2.80 -17.67
N ILE A 24 -4.60 -3.27 -16.68
CA ILE A 24 -5.63 -2.46 -16.04
C ILE A 24 -4.89 -1.46 -15.17
N ILE A 25 -4.68 -0.27 -15.70
CA ILE A 25 -4.18 0.86 -14.93
C ILE A 25 -5.37 1.41 -14.16
N TYR A 26 -5.38 1.22 -12.84
CA TYR A 26 -6.42 1.77 -11.99
C TYR A 26 -6.25 3.29 -11.90
N PRO A 27 -7.32 4.08 -12.10
CA PRO A 27 -7.26 5.51 -11.92
C PRO A 27 -6.95 5.86 -10.46
N ALA A 28 -6.23 6.97 -10.25
CA ALA A 28 -5.74 7.45 -8.96
C ALA A 28 -6.86 8.06 -8.07
N CYS A 29 -8.05 7.45 -8.05
CA CYS A 29 -9.24 7.98 -7.37
C CYS A 29 -9.17 7.89 -5.85
N TYR A 30 -8.17 7.18 -5.31
CA TYR A 30 -8.10 6.86 -3.89
C TYR A 30 -7.09 7.72 -3.12
N GLY A 31 -6.65 8.83 -3.69
CA GLY A 31 -5.76 9.83 -3.08
C GLY A 31 -6.53 10.91 -2.32
N VAL A 32 -6.28 12.18 -2.67
CA VAL A 32 -7.00 13.35 -2.15
C VAL A 32 -8.53 13.24 -2.34
N GLU A 33 -8.97 12.65 -3.46
CA GLU A 33 -10.39 12.43 -3.79
C GLU A 33 -11.10 11.47 -2.80
N HIS A 34 -10.34 10.70 -2.02
CA HIS A 34 -10.85 9.73 -1.05
C HIS A 34 -10.87 10.26 0.39
N ASN A 35 -10.54 11.54 0.59
CA ASN A 35 -10.49 12.15 1.91
C ASN A 35 -11.79 12.04 2.70
N SER A 36 -12.96 12.05 2.03
CA SER A 36 -14.25 11.89 2.73
C SER A 36 -14.38 10.52 3.41
N VAL A 37 -13.86 9.46 2.77
CA VAL A 37 -13.80 8.12 3.37
C VAL A 37 -12.72 8.09 4.43
N ARG A 38 -11.52 8.64 4.16
CA ARG A 38 -10.40 8.72 5.13
C ARG A 38 -10.83 9.39 6.43
N ASP A 39 -11.55 10.51 6.35
CA ASP A 39 -12.11 11.23 7.49
C ASP A 39 -13.05 10.34 8.31
N SER A 40 -13.98 9.64 7.64
CA SER A 40 -14.96 8.77 8.31
C SER A 40 -14.35 7.61 9.09
N ILE A 41 -13.14 7.19 8.73
CA ILE A 41 -12.42 6.10 9.40
C ILE A 41 -11.27 6.61 10.26
N GLY A 42 -10.93 7.90 10.25
CA GLY A 42 -9.84 8.47 11.06
C GLY A 42 -8.44 8.21 10.49
N ILE A 43 -8.31 8.27 9.16
CA ILE A 43 -7.01 8.38 8.47
C ILE A 43 -6.75 9.87 8.15
N VAL A 44 -5.50 10.28 8.34
CA VAL A 44 -4.93 11.59 7.99
C VAL A 44 -5.41 12.09 6.62
N LEU A 45 -5.81 13.35 6.49
CA LEU A 45 -6.26 13.88 5.19
C LEU A 45 -5.07 14.28 4.30
N LEU A 46 -5.22 14.15 2.99
CA LEU A 46 -4.22 14.64 2.04
C LEU A 46 -4.62 15.98 1.45
N ASP A 47 -3.67 16.91 1.34
CA ASP A 47 -3.88 18.14 0.58
C ASP A 47 -3.58 17.96 -0.92
N SER A 48 -3.84 18.99 -1.71
CA SER A 48 -3.66 18.98 -3.17
C SER A 48 -2.20 18.92 -3.64
N SER A 49 -1.21 19.04 -2.74
CA SER A 49 0.21 18.88 -3.07
C SER A 49 0.64 17.42 -3.21
N TRP A 50 -0.23 16.46 -2.85
CA TRP A 50 0.08 15.03 -2.94
C TRP A 50 -0.05 14.51 -4.38
N MET A 51 1.07 14.05 -4.94
CA MET A 51 1.17 13.65 -6.34
C MET A 51 1.08 12.13 -6.52
N PRO A 52 0.22 11.62 -7.41
CA PRO A 52 0.10 10.19 -7.65
C PRO A 52 1.27 9.63 -8.47
N HIS A 53 1.66 8.40 -8.13
CA HIS A 53 2.57 7.54 -8.87
C HIS A 53 1.94 6.15 -9.00
N THR A 54 1.55 5.75 -10.21
CA THR A 54 0.78 4.52 -10.45
C THR A 54 1.64 3.42 -11.08
N TRP A 55 1.46 2.18 -10.60
CA TRP A 55 1.97 0.98 -11.26
C TRP A 55 0.93 -0.14 -11.24
N ASP A 56 1.30 -1.33 -11.71
CA ASP A 56 0.36 -2.45 -11.78
C ASP A 56 -0.06 -2.89 -10.38
N GLY A 57 -1.37 -2.87 -10.11
CA GLY A 57 -1.94 -3.29 -8.83
C GLY A 57 -1.87 -2.29 -7.68
N ALA A 58 -1.23 -1.12 -7.84
CA ALA A 58 -1.15 -0.12 -6.78
C ALA A 58 -0.94 1.31 -7.30
N THR A 59 -1.33 2.27 -6.46
CA THR A 59 -1.01 3.69 -6.64
C THR A 59 -0.41 4.20 -5.33
N ALA A 60 0.70 4.91 -5.41
CA ALA A 60 1.21 5.67 -4.27
C ALA A 60 1.04 7.17 -4.49
N TRP A 61 1.01 7.92 -3.40
CA TRP A 61 1.11 9.37 -3.38
C TRP A 61 2.24 9.75 -2.45
N GLY A 62 2.96 10.79 -2.83
CA GLY A 62 3.91 11.46 -1.95
C GLY A 62 3.71 12.97 -2.04
N PRO A 63 4.20 13.73 -1.05
CA PRO A 63 4.23 15.17 -1.15
C PRO A 63 5.05 15.59 -2.38
N LYS A 64 4.60 16.62 -3.10
CA LYS A 64 5.29 17.15 -4.29
C LYS A 64 6.77 17.48 -4.02
N GLU A 65 7.06 17.96 -2.83
CA GLU A 65 8.41 18.28 -2.36
C GLU A 65 8.72 17.45 -1.11
N LYS A 66 9.94 16.95 -1.01
CA LYS A 66 10.40 16.24 0.17
C LYS A 66 10.44 17.21 1.35
N GLN A 67 9.70 16.89 2.41
CA GLN A 67 9.71 17.68 3.63
C GLN A 67 10.87 17.25 4.55
N PRO A 68 11.34 18.13 5.45
CA PRO A 68 12.24 17.71 6.52
C PRO A 68 11.54 16.71 7.44
N TYR A 69 12.31 15.78 8.01
CA TYR A 69 11.79 14.90 9.06
C TYR A 69 11.48 15.70 10.35
N PRO A 70 10.48 15.28 11.13
CA PRO A 70 9.51 14.20 10.88
C PRO A 70 8.42 14.59 9.87
N TYR A 71 7.95 13.67 9.01
CA TYR A 71 6.82 13.95 8.10
C TYR A 71 6.05 12.71 7.62
N HIS A 72 4.86 12.95 7.06
CA HIS A 72 4.07 11.94 6.35
C HIS A 72 4.71 11.68 4.97
N THR A 73 5.46 10.58 4.89
CA THR A 73 6.36 10.29 3.76
C THR A 73 5.66 9.80 2.51
N GLY A 74 4.54 9.11 2.67
CA GLY A 74 3.88 8.49 1.55
C GLY A 74 2.58 7.80 1.96
N LYS A 75 1.76 7.61 0.95
CA LYS A 75 0.51 6.87 1.01
C LYS A 75 0.52 5.89 -0.14
N GLN A 76 0.04 4.68 0.06
CA GLN A 76 -0.12 3.67 -0.98
C GLN A 76 -1.48 3.01 -0.86
N VAL A 77 -2.17 2.84 -1.98
CA VAL A 77 -3.38 2.01 -2.07
C VAL A 77 -3.09 0.81 -2.95
N ASN A 78 -3.72 -0.29 -2.62
CA ASN A 78 -3.56 -1.54 -3.35
C ASN A 78 -4.91 -2.04 -3.82
N TYR A 79 -4.92 -2.52 -5.07
CA TYR A 79 -6.11 -3.04 -5.72
C TYR A 79 -5.93 -4.51 -6.03
N ASN A 80 -7.02 -5.28 -5.91
CA ASN A 80 -7.10 -6.64 -6.42
C ASN A 80 -8.39 -6.78 -7.22
N ASN A 81 -8.30 -7.23 -8.48
CA ASN A 81 -9.45 -7.44 -9.37
C ASN A 81 -10.46 -6.27 -9.35
N GLY A 82 -10.00 -5.04 -9.59
CA GLY A 82 -10.88 -3.87 -9.63
C GLY A 82 -11.34 -3.32 -8.28
N THR A 83 -10.85 -3.88 -7.19
CA THR A 83 -11.39 -3.58 -5.86
C THR A 83 -10.31 -3.02 -4.94
N LEU A 84 -10.60 -1.89 -4.29
CA LEU A 84 -9.74 -1.34 -3.23
C LEU A 84 -9.64 -2.36 -2.10
N TYR A 85 -8.41 -2.68 -1.74
CA TYR A 85 -8.10 -3.72 -0.78
C TYR A 85 -7.59 -3.15 0.54
N CYS A 86 -6.56 -2.31 0.46
CA CYS A 86 -6.02 -1.61 1.61
C CYS A 86 -5.37 -0.30 1.20
N GLU A 87 -5.12 0.49 2.24
CA GLU A 87 -4.44 1.76 2.19
C GLU A 87 -3.40 1.81 3.30
N THR A 88 -2.20 2.23 2.95
CA THR A 88 -1.03 2.30 3.83
C THR A 88 -0.52 3.72 3.83
N ASP A 89 -0.40 4.32 5.01
CA ASP A 89 0.26 5.60 5.24
C ASP A 89 1.59 5.34 5.96
N SER A 90 2.66 6.02 5.54
CA SER A 90 4.00 5.86 6.08
C SER A 90 4.55 7.18 6.64
N TYR A 91 5.02 7.14 7.88
CA TYR A 91 5.56 8.28 8.62
C TYR A 91 7.00 7.98 9.02
N CYS A 92 7.87 8.97 8.98
CA CYS A 92 9.28 8.81 9.34
C CYS A 92 9.71 10.00 10.19
N ASN A 93 10.45 9.72 11.26
CA ASN A 93 10.99 10.77 12.13
C ASN A 93 12.43 11.16 11.81
N GLY A 94 13.06 10.47 10.86
CA GLY A 94 14.44 10.74 10.43
C GLY A 94 15.53 10.17 11.33
N GLU A 95 15.17 9.56 12.47
CA GLU A 95 16.13 8.83 13.29
C GLU A 95 16.56 7.55 12.56
N GLU A 96 17.79 7.13 12.82
CA GLU A 96 18.40 5.97 12.19
C GLU A 96 18.68 4.88 13.23
N PHE A 97 18.53 3.63 12.82
CA PHE A 97 18.92 2.46 13.60
C PHE A 97 19.70 1.47 12.72
N GLU A 98 20.70 0.81 13.31
CA GLU A 98 21.51 -0.18 12.61
C GLU A 98 20.89 -1.58 12.69
N THR A 99 20.98 -2.30 11.59
CA THR A 99 20.69 -3.74 11.50
C THR A 99 21.86 -4.45 10.84
N VAL A 100 21.83 -5.78 10.83
CA VAL A 100 22.81 -6.59 10.08
C VAL A 100 22.86 -6.26 8.58
N ASP A 101 21.77 -5.70 8.04
CA ASP A 101 21.63 -5.33 6.63
C ASP A 101 22.02 -3.87 6.35
N GLY A 102 22.41 -3.12 7.39
CA GLY A 102 22.84 -1.72 7.31
C GLY A 102 21.96 -0.75 8.10
N LEU A 103 22.16 0.54 7.81
CA LEU A 103 21.48 1.66 8.44
C LEU A 103 20.06 1.82 7.88
N ASN A 104 19.08 1.91 8.76
CA ASN A 104 17.66 2.06 8.42
C ASN A 104 17.08 3.28 9.12
N LEU A 105 16.02 3.85 8.55
CA LEU A 105 15.27 4.94 9.18
C LEU A 105 14.12 4.39 10.02
N VAL A 106 13.80 5.09 11.11
CA VAL A 106 12.64 4.77 11.94
C VAL A 106 11.35 5.13 11.20
N TYR A 107 10.50 4.13 10.98
CA TYR A 107 9.23 4.27 10.26
C TYR A 107 8.04 3.81 11.10
N LEU A 108 6.91 4.51 10.94
CA LEU A 108 5.60 4.02 11.33
C LEU A 108 4.76 3.80 10.07
N TYR A 109 4.23 2.60 9.90
CA TYR A 109 3.25 2.29 8.88
C TYR A 109 1.88 2.10 9.53
N VAL A 110 0.89 2.82 9.05
CA VAL A 110 -0.51 2.71 9.45
C VAL A 110 -1.30 2.19 8.25
N VAL A 111 -1.90 1.01 8.39
CA VAL A 111 -2.62 0.35 7.31
C VAL A 111 -4.08 0.16 7.69
N TYR A 112 -4.98 0.53 6.79
CA TYR A 112 -6.39 0.18 6.88
C TYR A 112 -6.76 -0.84 5.81
N PHE A 113 -7.21 -2.01 6.22
CA PHE A 113 -7.71 -3.06 5.35
C PHE A 113 -9.22 -2.94 5.18
N TYR A 114 -9.67 -2.61 3.96
CA TYR A 114 -11.09 -2.61 3.59
C TYR A 114 -11.63 -4.04 3.39
N ARG A 115 -10.73 -5.01 3.23
CA ARG A 115 -11.02 -6.44 3.04
C ARG A 115 -10.02 -7.29 3.80
N SER A 116 -10.42 -8.52 4.11
CA SER A 116 -9.56 -9.51 4.79
C SER A 116 -8.20 -9.56 4.13
N ALA A 117 -7.14 -9.27 4.91
CA ALA A 117 -5.77 -9.17 4.41
C ALA A 117 -5.20 -10.46 3.78
N ARG A 118 -5.89 -11.61 3.90
CA ARG A 118 -5.53 -12.90 3.27
C ARG A 118 -5.90 -13.01 1.78
N SER A 119 -6.78 -12.15 1.28
CA SER A 119 -7.42 -12.27 -0.04
C SER A 119 -6.81 -11.40 -1.15
N GLY A 120 -5.58 -10.89 -0.99
CA GLY A 120 -5.02 -9.83 -1.83
C GLY A 120 -3.50 -9.81 -1.95
N PRO A 121 -2.96 -8.98 -2.86
CA PRO A 121 -1.56 -9.00 -3.31
C PRO A 121 -0.53 -8.60 -2.24
N LEU A 122 -0.99 -8.16 -1.06
CA LEU A 122 -0.15 -7.76 0.08
C LEU A 122 -0.28 -8.66 1.31
N GLY A 123 -0.52 -9.97 1.13
CA GLY A 123 -0.50 -10.95 2.22
C GLY A 123 0.79 -10.95 3.09
N GLY A 124 1.85 -10.28 2.64
CA GLY A 124 3.11 -10.10 3.39
C GLY A 124 3.10 -9.02 4.47
N ILE A 125 2.40 -7.87 4.30
CA ILE A 125 2.41 -6.79 5.30
C ILE A 125 1.55 -7.13 6.52
N ALA A 126 0.48 -7.90 6.32
CA ALA A 126 -0.42 -8.32 7.39
C ALA A 126 -0.04 -9.66 8.05
N PHE A 127 1.09 -10.29 7.68
CA PHE A 127 1.59 -11.53 8.29
C PHE A 127 0.48 -12.57 8.59
N ASN A 128 -0.37 -12.87 7.61
CA ASN A 128 -1.48 -13.84 7.73
C ASN A 128 -2.64 -13.49 8.67
N ALA A 129 -2.73 -12.25 9.17
CA ALA A 129 -3.87 -11.79 9.96
C ALA A 129 -5.13 -11.70 9.07
N ASP A 130 -6.19 -12.42 9.43
CA ASP A 130 -7.51 -12.31 8.78
C ASP A 130 -8.22 -11.06 9.31
N THR A 131 -7.71 -9.89 8.95
CA THR A 131 -8.14 -8.63 9.54
C THR A 131 -8.76 -7.73 8.49
N VAL A 132 -9.93 -7.20 8.84
CA VAL A 132 -10.52 -5.98 8.29
C VAL A 132 -10.32 -4.90 9.33
N GLY A 133 -9.84 -3.72 8.93
CA GLY A 133 -9.51 -2.62 9.82
C GLY A 133 -8.01 -2.37 9.99
N TRP A 134 -7.62 -1.89 11.17
CA TRP A 134 -6.30 -1.33 11.42
C TRP A 134 -5.21 -2.36 11.63
N VAL A 135 -4.07 -2.15 10.96
CA VAL A 135 -2.80 -2.82 11.23
C VAL A 135 -1.71 -1.75 11.24
N CYS A 136 -1.03 -1.58 12.38
CA CYS A 136 0.04 -0.59 12.52
C CYS A 136 1.35 -1.30 12.85
N ARG A 137 2.43 -0.87 12.20
CA ARG A 137 3.78 -1.41 12.38
C ARG A 137 4.76 -0.28 12.63
N PHE A 138 5.47 -0.36 13.75
CA PHE A 138 6.53 0.57 14.10
C PHE A 138 7.89 -0.13 13.89
N TYR A 139 8.77 0.49 13.13
CA TYR A 139 10.07 -0.03 12.74
C TYR A 139 11.15 0.86 13.35
N ASP A 140 11.55 0.54 14.57
CA ASP A 140 12.69 1.10 15.29
C ASP A 140 13.80 0.05 15.55
N SER A 141 13.56 -1.18 15.10
CA SER A 141 14.48 -2.31 15.20
C SER A 141 14.26 -3.30 14.07
N HIS A 142 15.16 -4.28 13.94
CA HIS A 142 14.98 -5.39 13.00
C HIS A 142 13.65 -6.12 13.28
N GLY A 143 12.87 -6.38 12.22
CA GLY A 143 11.57 -7.05 12.27
C GLY A 143 10.37 -6.15 12.59
N GLY A 144 10.60 -4.98 13.20
CA GLY A 144 9.55 -4.07 13.66
C GLY A 144 8.60 -4.69 14.69
N GLN A 145 7.74 -3.86 15.27
CA GLN A 145 6.76 -4.24 16.27
C GLN A 145 5.34 -3.84 15.83
N SER A 146 4.37 -4.69 16.17
CA SER A 146 2.95 -4.33 16.02
C SER A 146 2.55 -3.36 17.11
N VAL A 147 1.90 -2.28 16.74
CA VAL A 147 1.33 -1.30 17.68
C VAL A 147 -0.16 -1.17 17.45
N SER A 148 -0.91 -0.79 18.49
CA SER A 148 -2.33 -0.45 18.33
C SER A 148 -2.49 0.86 17.54
N LYS A 149 -3.67 1.09 16.97
CA LYS A 149 -3.98 2.37 16.29
C LYS A 149 -3.82 3.56 17.25
N ALA A 150 -4.27 3.45 18.50
CA ALA A 150 -4.12 4.53 19.48
C ALA A 150 -2.64 4.84 19.81
N GLN A 151 -1.76 3.83 19.83
CA GLN A 151 -0.33 4.04 19.97
C GLN A 151 0.27 4.68 18.72
N ALA A 152 -0.13 4.24 17.52
CA ALA A 152 0.29 4.87 16.27
C ALA A 152 -0.07 6.37 16.25
N ASP A 153 -1.30 6.72 16.65
CA ASP A 153 -1.75 8.11 16.73
C ASP A 153 -0.96 8.92 17.76
N SER A 154 -0.63 8.29 18.89
CA SER A 154 0.23 8.91 19.91
C SER A 154 1.66 9.16 19.39
N ILE A 155 2.21 8.27 18.57
CA ILE A 155 3.52 8.43 17.94
C ILE A 155 3.49 9.56 16.91
N ILE A 156 2.50 9.58 16.02
CA ILE A 156 2.33 10.64 15.01
C ILE A 156 2.24 12.02 15.67
N LYS A 157 1.45 12.11 16.75
CA LYS A 157 1.33 13.33 17.56
C LYS A 157 2.64 13.70 18.25
N ALA A 158 3.36 12.74 18.82
CA ALA A 158 4.65 12.99 19.47
C ALA A 158 5.71 13.47 18.46
N TRP A 159 5.61 13.05 17.21
CA TRP A 159 6.44 13.54 16.11
C TRP A 159 5.97 14.88 15.54
N GLY A 160 4.80 15.40 15.93
CA GLY A 160 4.29 16.68 15.43
C GLY A 160 3.94 16.65 13.93
N ILE A 161 3.56 15.49 13.39
CA ILE A 161 3.16 15.35 11.98
C ILE A 161 1.67 15.68 11.78
N GLU A 162 0.87 15.56 12.84
CA GLU A 162 -0.53 15.99 12.87
C GLU A 162 -0.77 16.95 14.04
N GLU A 163 -1.58 17.99 13.80
CA GLU A 163 -2.16 18.87 14.83
C GLU A 163 -3.57 18.41 15.22
#